data_AF-A0A7X8GSA2-F1
#
_entry.id   AF-A0A7X8GSA2-F1
#
_cell.length_a   1.000
_cell.length_b   1.000
_cell.length_c   1.000
_cell.angle_alpha   90.00
_cell.angle_beta   90.00
_cell.angle_gamma   90.00
#
_symmetry.space_group_name_H-M   'P 1'
#
loop_
_entity.id
_entity.type
_entity.pdbx_description
1 polymer ?
#
loop_
_entity_poly.entity_id
_entity_poly.type
_entity_poly.pdbx_seq_one_letter_code
_entity_poly.pdbx_strand_id
1 'polypeptide(L)'
;MKKFFCLLITCVLVLAPITANAQLGDPCRDAATDVRRDVSETLWFALGCLFGVFGVGAAYLFAPSPHAMDLVGKSSDYVAAYTDCYKEEGRSIQTRKAFSGCLIWTIVALLGGGGIVAATTGCLVN
;
A
#
# COMPACT_ATOMS: atom_id res chain seq x y z
N MET A 1 -16.50 -17.89 -41.49
CA MET A 1 -15.45 -16.98 -40.96
C MET A 1 -15.91 -15.53 -40.79
N LYS A 2 -16.69 -14.94 -41.72
CA LYS A 2 -17.15 -13.54 -41.64
C LYS A 2 -18.08 -13.21 -40.45
N LYS A 3 -18.92 -14.17 -40.03
CA LYS A 3 -19.85 -14.03 -38.90
C LYS A 3 -19.14 -13.95 -37.53
N PHE A 4 -18.01 -14.64 -37.39
CA PHE A 4 -17.21 -14.65 -36.16
C PHE A 4 -16.45 -13.32 -35.99
N PHE A 5 -15.96 -12.77 -37.10
CA PHE A 5 -15.27 -11.49 -37.12
C PHE A 5 -16.20 -10.31 -36.80
N CYS A 6 -17.45 -10.32 -37.32
CA CYS A 6 -18.45 -9.33 -36.95
C CYS A 6 -18.81 -9.39 -35.45
N LEU A 7 -18.94 -10.59 -34.88
CA LEU A 7 -19.32 -10.79 -33.48
C LEU A 7 -18.23 -10.30 -32.51
N LEU A 8 -16.95 -10.49 -32.87
CA LEU A 8 -15.82 -9.93 -32.11
C LEU A 8 -15.82 -8.39 -32.14
N ILE A 9 -16.09 -7.78 -33.30
CA ILE A 9 -16.08 -6.31 -33.45
C ILE A 9 -17.23 -5.66 -32.67
N THR A 10 -18.45 -6.23 -32.70
CA THR A 10 -19.57 -5.72 -31.89
C THR A 10 -19.34 -5.91 -30.39
N CYS A 11 -18.70 -7.01 -29.98
CA CYS A 11 -18.36 -7.24 -28.57
C CYS A 11 -17.41 -6.15 -28.04
N VAL A 12 -16.37 -5.81 -28.80
CA VAL A 12 -15.40 -4.76 -28.44
C VAL A 12 -16.04 -3.36 -28.35
N LEU A 13 -16.96 -3.03 -29.26
CA LEU A 13 -17.67 -1.74 -29.25
C LEU A 13 -18.65 -1.58 -28.09
N VAL A 14 -19.24 -2.67 -27.60
CA VAL A 14 -20.20 -2.66 -26.48
C VAL A 14 -19.51 -2.71 -25.12
N LEU A 15 -18.30 -3.28 -25.02
CA LEU A 15 -17.48 -3.28 -23.81
C LEU A 15 -16.82 -1.91 -23.52
N ALA A 16 -16.55 -1.11 -24.55
CA ALA A 16 -15.90 0.20 -24.42
C ALA A 16 -16.60 1.23 -23.49
N PRO A 17 -17.94 1.41 -23.52
CA PRO A 17 -18.60 2.33 -22.59
C PRO A 17 -18.64 1.81 -21.14
N ILE A 18 -18.45 0.50 -20.91
CA ILE A 18 -18.54 -0.09 -19.57
C ILE A 18 -17.30 0.29 -18.73
N THR A 19 -16.14 0.45 -19.36
CA THR A 19 -14.92 0.96 -18.70
C THR A 19 -14.93 2.47 -18.46
N ALA A 20 -15.79 3.22 -19.16
CA ALA A 20 -15.84 4.68 -19.06
C ALA A 20 -16.64 5.18 -17.85
N ASN A 21 -17.46 4.34 -17.21
CA ASN A 21 -18.41 4.78 -16.18
C ASN A 21 -18.05 4.34 -14.74
N ALA A 22 -16.78 4.00 -14.47
CA ALA A 22 -16.30 3.53 -13.17
C ALA A 22 -16.13 4.66 -12.11
N GLN A 23 -16.94 5.72 -12.17
CA GLN A 23 -16.88 6.83 -11.21
C GLN A 23 -17.83 6.67 -10.01
N LEU A 24 -18.43 5.49 -9.81
CA LEU A 24 -19.37 5.21 -8.72
C LEU A 24 -18.73 4.46 -7.53
N GLY A 25 -17.43 4.63 -7.33
CA GLY A 25 -16.68 4.07 -6.20
C GLY A 25 -16.40 5.14 -5.15
N ASP A 26 -16.49 4.77 -3.87
CA ASP A 26 -16.02 5.60 -2.77
C ASP A 26 -14.49 5.79 -2.90
N PRO A 27 -13.98 7.04 -3.01
CA PRO A 27 -12.57 7.31 -3.26
C PRO A 27 -11.64 6.66 -2.23
N CYS A 28 -12.09 6.55 -0.98
CA CYS A 28 -11.28 5.98 0.10
C CYS A 28 -11.26 4.45 0.05
N ARG A 29 -12.34 3.82 -0.43
CA ARG A 29 -12.36 2.36 -0.63
C ARG A 29 -11.46 1.94 -1.79
N ASP A 30 -11.47 2.70 -2.87
CA ASP A 30 -10.61 2.46 -4.03
C ASP A 30 -9.14 2.64 -3.60
N ALA A 31 -8.83 3.77 -2.95
CA ALA A 31 -7.49 4.06 -2.42
C ALA A 31 -6.97 2.97 -1.46
N ALA A 32 -7.82 2.48 -0.53
CA ALA A 32 -7.45 1.44 0.42
C ALA A 32 -7.15 0.10 -0.26
N THR A 33 -7.77 -0.18 -1.40
CA THR A 33 -7.53 -1.41 -2.16
C THR A 33 -6.23 -1.29 -2.96
N ASP A 34 -6.02 -0.16 -3.61
CA ASP A 34 -4.83 0.10 -4.42
C ASP A 34 -3.57 0.16 -3.57
N VAL A 35 -3.61 0.85 -2.41
CA VAL A 35 -2.46 0.97 -1.53
C VAL A 35 -2.01 -0.37 -0.96
N ARG A 36 -2.94 -1.31 -0.72
CA ARG A 36 -2.60 -2.67 -0.27
C ARG A 36 -1.90 -3.49 -1.35
N ARG A 37 -2.18 -3.21 -2.63
CA ARG A 37 -1.51 -3.85 -3.76
C ARG A 37 -0.14 -3.24 -3.99
N ASP A 38 -0.01 -1.93 -3.84
CA ASP A 38 1.20 -1.19 -4.16
C ASP A 38 2.24 -1.24 -3.01
N VAL A 39 1.80 -1.26 -1.75
CA VAL A 39 2.69 -1.32 -0.58
C VAL A 39 3.08 -2.76 -0.26
N SER A 40 4.38 -3.06 -0.39
CA SER A 40 4.94 -4.36 -0.02
C SER A 40 5.05 -4.54 1.50
N GLU A 41 4.04 -5.15 2.13
CA GLU A 41 4.02 -5.40 3.57
C GLU A 41 5.28 -6.14 4.09
N THR A 42 5.76 -7.12 3.32
CA THR A 42 6.96 -7.91 3.64
C THR A 42 8.22 -7.08 3.68
N LEU A 43 8.33 -6.09 2.79
CA LEU A 43 9.48 -5.19 2.73
C LEU A 43 9.53 -4.35 4.01
N TRP A 44 8.41 -3.75 4.41
CA TRP A 44 8.33 -2.95 5.64
C TRP A 44 8.54 -3.80 6.90
N PHE A 45 8.05 -5.03 6.90
CA PHE A 45 8.35 -5.99 7.95
C PHE A 45 9.85 -6.31 8.06
N ALA A 46 10.50 -6.60 6.93
CA ALA A 46 11.93 -6.88 6.88
C ALA A 46 12.76 -5.65 7.30
N LEU A 47 12.36 -4.45 6.86
CA LEU A 47 12.98 -3.20 7.31
C LEU A 47 12.84 -3.00 8.82
N GLY A 48 11.67 -3.28 9.38
CA GLY A 48 11.46 -3.26 10.83
C GLY A 48 12.31 -4.26 11.59
N CYS A 49 12.53 -5.46 11.03
CA CYS A 49 13.36 -6.50 11.62
C CYS A 49 14.86 -6.15 11.57
N LEU A 50 15.37 -5.71 10.42
CA LEU A 50 16.80 -5.43 10.21
C LEU A 50 17.24 -4.07 10.78
N PHE A 51 16.41 -3.03 10.62
CA PHE A 51 16.75 -1.66 10.97
C PHE A 51 16.03 -1.14 12.22
N GLY A 52 15.15 -1.93 12.84
CA GLY A 52 14.47 -1.60 14.09
C GLY A 52 13.72 -0.27 14.03
N VAL A 53 13.98 0.61 15.00
CA VAL A 53 13.38 1.95 15.09
C VAL A 53 13.59 2.81 13.84
N PHE A 54 14.72 2.67 13.14
CA PHE A 54 14.97 3.40 11.89
C PHE A 54 14.05 2.92 10.77
N GLY A 55 13.73 1.62 10.73
CA GLY A 55 12.75 1.05 9.79
C GLY A 55 11.33 1.58 10.04
N VAL A 56 10.95 1.73 11.30
CA VAL A 56 9.65 2.33 11.70
C VAL A 56 9.62 3.84 11.40
N GLY A 57 10.71 4.55 11.68
CA GLY A 57 10.83 5.99 11.36
C GLY A 57 10.76 6.25 9.86
N ALA A 58 11.43 5.42 9.04
CA ALA A 58 11.33 5.50 7.59
C ALA A 58 9.88 5.28 7.11
N ALA A 59 9.17 4.29 7.66
CA ALA A 59 7.76 4.06 7.34
C ALA A 59 6.85 5.24 7.71
N TYR A 60 7.20 6.02 8.74
CA TYR A 60 6.43 7.18 9.15
C TYR A 60 6.69 8.41 8.27
N LEU A 61 7.92 8.56 7.77
CA LEU A 61 8.35 9.71 6.94
C LEU A 61 8.05 9.52 5.45
N PHE A 62 8.17 8.30 4.93
CA PHE A 62 7.99 8.01 3.50
C PHE A 62 6.57 7.52 3.22
N ALA A 63 5.61 8.46 3.18
CA ALA A 63 4.25 8.16 2.75
C ALA A 63 4.25 7.64 1.29
N PRO A 64 3.47 6.59 0.97
CA PRO A 64 3.40 6.08 -0.39
C PRO A 64 2.67 7.09 -1.30
N SER A 65 3.18 7.26 -2.51
CA SER A 65 2.59 8.15 -3.52
C SER A 65 1.66 7.35 -4.46
N PRO A 66 0.42 7.81 -4.68
CA PRO A 66 -0.50 7.14 -5.60
C PRO A 66 0.00 7.22 -7.06
N HIS A 67 -0.36 6.25 -7.87
CA HIS A 67 0.00 6.22 -9.30
C HIS A 67 -0.80 7.27 -10.08
N ALA A 68 -0.11 8.13 -10.83
CA ALA A 68 -0.74 9.24 -11.55
C ALA A 68 -1.77 8.79 -12.61
N MET A 69 -1.62 7.58 -13.14
CA MET A 69 -2.51 7.01 -14.16
C MET A 69 -3.93 6.73 -13.63
N ASP A 70 -4.06 6.43 -12.34
CA ASP A 70 -5.36 6.10 -11.70
C ASP A 70 -6.22 7.36 -11.46
N LEU A 71 -5.62 8.54 -11.61
CA LEU A 71 -6.22 9.85 -11.35
C LEU A 71 -6.55 10.62 -12.65
N VAL A 72 -6.15 10.10 -13.82
CA VAL A 72 -6.38 10.76 -15.11
C VAL A 72 -7.89 10.76 -15.44
N GLY A 73 -8.47 11.95 -15.58
CA GLY A 73 -9.88 12.12 -15.92
C GLY A 73 -10.86 12.13 -14.74
N LYS A 74 -10.38 11.99 -13.49
CA LYS A 74 -11.20 12.15 -12.28
C LYS A 74 -11.41 13.63 -11.93
N SER A 75 -12.48 13.95 -11.20
CA SER A 75 -12.70 15.31 -10.68
C SER A 75 -11.64 15.68 -9.65
N SER A 76 -11.33 16.98 -9.51
CA SER A 76 -10.34 17.47 -8.53
C SER A 76 -10.70 17.08 -7.09
N ASP A 77 -12.00 17.07 -6.77
CA ASP A 77 -12.52 16.67 -5.45
C ASP A 77 -12.26 15.18 -5.17
N TYR A 78 -12.47 14.31 -6.16
CA TYR A 78 -12.17 12.88 -6.03
C TYR A 78 -10.67 12.63 -5.84
N VAL A 79 -9.82 13.32 -6.61
CA VAL A 79 -8.36 13.17 -6.54
C VAL A 79 -7.82 13.56 -5.16
N ALA A 80 -8.37 14.62 -4.56
CA ALA A 80 -7.98 15.06 -3.22
C ALA A 80 -8.33 13.99 -2.17
N ALA A 81 -9.61 13.59 -2.10
CA ALA A 81 -10.08 12.58 -1.15
C ALA A 81 -9.36 11.23 -1.32
N TYR A 82 -9.15 10.79 -2.57
CA TYR A 82 -8.40 9.56 -2.86
C TYR A 82 -6.95 9.65 -2.37
N THR A 83 -6.26 10.76 -2.65
CA THR A 83 -4.85 10.94 -2.28
C THR A 83 -4.66 10.96 -0.77
N ASP A 84 -5.55 11.61 -0.04
CA ASP A 84 -5.50 11.68 1.42
C ASP A 84 -5.71 10.29 2.03
N CYS A 85 -6.76 9.58 1.61
CA CYS A 85 -7.05 8.22 2.05
C CYS A 85 -5.93 7.23 1.69
N TYR A 86 -5.31 7.36 0.51
CA TYR A 86 -4.20 6.51 0.08
C TYR A 86 -2.97 6.68 0.99
N LYS A 87 -2.60 7.93 1.29
CA LYS A 87 -1.44 8.23 2.15
C LYS A 87 -1.68 7.75 3.58
N GLU A 88 -2.88 7.97 4.11
CA GLU A 88 -3.22 7.58 5.48
C GLU A 88 -3.18 6.06 5.67
N GLU A 89 -3.91 5.31 4.82
CA GLU A 89 -3.94 3.85 4.87
C GLU A 89 -2.55 3.26 4.62
N GLY A 90 -1.84 3.77 3.61
CA GLY A 90 -0.50 3.33 3.27
C GLY A 90 0.48 3.49 4.44
N ARG A 91 0.52 4.67 5.06
CA ARG A 91 1.36 4.92 6.23
C ARG A 91 1.02 3.98 7.38
N SER A 92 -0.27 3.72 7.61
CA SER A 92 -0.71 2.82 8.67
C SER A 92 -0.20 1.39 8.46
N ILE A 93 -0.25 0.89 7.22
CA ILE A 93 0.22 -0.45 6.86
C ILE A 93 1.74 -0.55 7.04
N GLN A 94 2.49 0.41 6.49
CA GLN A 94 3.95 0.43 6.59
C GLN A 94 4.41 0.47 8.05
N THR A 95 3.81 1.37 8.85
CA THR A 95 4.18 1.54 10.26
C THR A 95 3.84 0.28 11.07
N ARG A 96 2.65 -0.30 10.89
CA ARG A 96 2.23 -1.52 11.61
C ARG A 96 3.13 -2.72 11.28
N LYS A 97 3.52 -2.88 10.01
CA LYS A 97 4.37 -4.00 9.57
C LYS A 97 5.82 -3.81 10.02
N ALA A 98 6.36 -2.60 9.90
CA ALA A 98 7.68 -2.28 10.46
C ALA A 98 7.71 -2.48 11.97
N PHE A 99 6.66 -2.06 12.68
CA PHE A 99 6.56 -2.25 14.13
C PHE A 99 6.47 -3.73 14.52
N SER A 100 5.68 -4.52 13.78
CA SER A 100 5.60 -5.98 13.98
C SER A 100 6.95 -6.67 13.75
N GLY A 101 7.69 -6.27 12.71
CA GLY A 101 9.05 -6.76 12.46
C GLY A 101 10.02 -6.42 13.59
N CYS A 102 9.96 -5.19 14.09
CA CYS A 102 10.79 -4.73 15.21
C CYS A 102 10.52 -5.52 16.50
N LEU A 103 9.24 -5.75 16.82
CA LEU A 103 8.84 -6.51 18.01
C LEU A 103 9.31 -7.96 17.95
N ILE A 104 9.11 -8.63 16.81
CA ILE A 104 9.51 -10.03 16.64
C ILE A 104 11.03 -10.15 16.76
N TRP A 105 11.78 -9.26 16.12
CA TRP A 105 13.24 -9.24 16.24
C TRP A 105 13.70 -9.08 17.69
N THR A 106 13.08 -8.15 18.42
CA THR A 106 13.40 -7.89 19.84
C THR A 106 13.18 -9.14 20.70
N ILE A 107 12.06 -9.84 20.50
CA ILE A 107 11.75 -11.09 21.22
C ILE A 107 12.76 -12.19 20.90
N VAL A 108 13.09 -12.39 19.62
CA VAL A 108 14.06 -13.40 19.18
C VAL A 108 15.46 -13.12 19.76
N ALA A 109 15.91 -11.87 19.73
CA ALA A 109 17.21 -11.47 20.25
C ALA A 109 17.32 -11.65 21.77
N LEU A 110 16.23 -11.38 22.51
CA LEU A 110 16.17 -11.61 23.96
C LEU A 110 16.21 -13.10 24.32
N LEU A 111 15.48 -13.95 23.60
CA LEU A 111 15.42 -15.39 23.86
C LEU A 111 16.71 -16.12 23.44
N GLY A 112 17.39 -15.65 22.40
CA GLY A 112 18.63 -16.26 21.87
C GLY A 112 19.91 -15.90 22.62
N GLY A 113 19.84 -15.14 23.73
CA GLY A 113 21.02 -14.69 24.49
C GLY A 113 21.79 -13.50 23.86
N GLY A 114 21.27 -12.91 22.79
CA GLY A 114 21.84 -11.78 22.06
C GLY A 114 21.37 -10.42 22.58
N GLY A 115 21.40 -10.20 23.90
CA GLY A 115 20.82 -9.00 24.55
C GLY A 115 21.36 -7.66 24.04
N ILE A 116 22.59 -7.62 23.51
CA ILE A 116 23.21 -6.41 22.96
C ILE A 116 22.52 -5.96 21.66
N VAL A 117 22.01 -6.90 20.84
CA VAL A 117 21.34 -6.58 19.57
C VAL A 117 19.92 -6.07 19.82
N ALA A 118 19.23 -6.63 20.81
CA ALA A 118 17.91 -6.14 21.24
C ALA A 118 17.98 -4.69 21.76
N ALA A 119 19.07 -4.31 22.44
CA ALA A 119 19.24 -2.99 23.02
C ALA A 119 19.55 -1.88 21.97
N THR A 120 20.17 -2.22 20.83
CA THR A 120 20.51 -1.24 19.78
C THR A 120 19.39 -1.00 18.77
N THR A 121 18.46 -1.95 18.59
CA THR A 121 17.32 -1.84 17.65
C THR A 121 15.95 -1.79 18.31
N GLY A 122 15.89 -1.91 19.65
CA GLY A 122 14.64 -2.01 20.40
C GLY A 122 13.71 -0.83 20.15
N CYS A 123 12.52 -1.12 19.64
CA CYS A 123 11.38 -0.21 19.68
C CYS A 123 10.87 -0.11 21.13
N LEU A 124 11.67 0.50 22.02
CA LEU A 124 11.19 1.01 23.31
C LEU A 124 10.31 2.21 22.98
N VAL A 125 9.03 1.91 22.73
CA VAL A 125 7.97 2.91 22.78
C VAL A 125 7.95 3.38 24.24
N ASN A 126 8.29 4.65 24.43
CA ASN A 126 8.14 5.37 25.69
C ASN A 126 6.68 5.27 26.16
#